data_AF-A0ABD7DZF1-F1
#
_entry.id   AF-A0ABD7DZF1-F1
#
_cell.length_a   1.000
_cell.length_b   1.000
_cell.length_c   1.000
_cell.angle_alpha   90.00
_cell.angle_beta   90.00
_cell.angle_gamma   90.00
#
_symmetry.space_group_name_H-M   'P 1'
#
loop_
_entity.id
_entity.type
_entity.pdbx_description
1 polymer ?
#
loop_
_entity_poly.entity_id
_entity_poly.type
_entity_poly.pdbx_seq_one_letter_code
_entity_poly.pdbx_strand_id
1 'polypeptide(L)'
;MALKRQLYLWHRWLGIGLCLLMALWFVSGVVMLYVGYPKLTGSERLAHLPALPASCCAEVPAQWAQLPLQRLRLSSLGSQPFYLLELADGRRVTLDARSGEPLARADEAWALAGARQYAGDVPLRYRGQFEEDVWTHSRALDAERPLHLVELGDAERTWLYLSGRTGEVVRDASLQERRWNWLGAWLHWLYPLRGGFGFDNGWRVLVIGLSLLGTGMAVLGMVVGLMRWRFRKPYRNGSRSPHSGGWWRWHHIGGLLFGVVLVVWIFSGLMSMRPWGTTDSRSRLDAALMQGGELRAADVSLPISRALQLLRTELDVVELEWRRLDGRTYLVARDASGDSRLLLGETLLRQLPREQLLDTARLMAPDTALQSDWLERFDSYYFARDAQSMYGSQSRPLPVLRVRFDDPERTWVYLDPASGEMVARHDQRQRVGRWLFNLLHSWDWPPLLERPLLREALIIAFSLGGLVVCLSGTVLGWRRLRRSRVPNRRNTLLRTKEGRCERLL
;
A
#
# COMPACT_ATOMS: atom_id res chain seq x y z
N MET A 1 6.96 -47.49 -0.16
CA MET A 1 5.72 -47.03 -0.83
C MET A 1 4.94 -45.94 -0.07
N ALA A 2 4.91 -45.94 1.27
CA ALA A 2 4.05 -45.05 2.09
C ALA A 2 4.08 -43.55 1.70
N LEU A 3 5.27 -42.96 1.51
CA LEU A 3 5.42 -41.52 1.22
C LEU A 3 4.57 -41.05 0.02
N LYS A 4 4.59 -41.78 -1.11
CA LYS A 4 3.79 -41.42 -2.31
C LYS A 4 2.28 -41.43 -2.02
N ARG A 5 1.79 -42.38 -1.21
CA ARG A 5 0.39 -42.40 -0.74
C ARG A 5 0.10 -41.17 0.13
N GLN A 6 1.00 -40.83 1.04
CA GLN A 6 0.82 -39.73 1.99
C GLN A 6 0.80 -38.35 1.30
N LEU A 7 1.66 -38.11 0.31
CA LEU A 7 1.64 -36.88 -0.52
C LEU A 7 0.28 -36.67 -1.21
N TYR A 8 -0.31 -37.75 -1.77
CA TYR A 8 -1.67 -37.69 -2.35
C TYR A 8 -2.78 -37.48 -1.30
N LEU A 9 -2.57 -37.85 -0.04
CA LEU A 9 -3.54 -37.64 1.04
C LEU A 9 -3.50 -36.19 1.55
N TRP A 10 -2.29 -35.64 1.80
CA TRP A 10 -2.09 -34.24 2.18
C TRP A 10 -2.71 -33.30 1.15
N HIS A 11 -2.28 -33.40 -0.12
CA HIS A 11 -2.75 -32.53 -1.20
C HIS A 11 -4.29 -32.54 -1.35
N ARG A 12 -4.89 -33.74 -1.27
CA ARG A 12 -6.34 -33.92 -1.48
C ARG A 12 -7.20 -33.43 -0.31
N TRP A 13 -6.69 -33.41 0.92
CA TRP A 13 -7.47 -33.00 2.10
C TRP A 13 -7.24 -31.53 2.45
N LEU A 14 -5.99 -31.07 2.53
CA LEU A 14 -5.67 -29.66 2.81
C LEU A 14 -6.18 -28.74 1.68
N GLY A 15 -6.16 -29.22 0.43
CA GLY A 15 -6.60 -28.45 -0.73
C GLY A 15 -8.08 -28.07 -0.73
N ILE A 16 -8.93 -28.75 0.06
CA ILE A 16 -10.39 -28.53 0.00
C ILE A 16 -10.78 -27.10 0.40
N GLY A 17 -10.21 -26.57 1.49
CA GLY A 17 -10.44 -25.18 1.92
C GLY A 17 -9.57 -24.19 1.16
N LEU A 18 -8.29 -24.53 0.96
CA LEU A 18 -7.30 -23.65 0.33
C LEU A 18 -7.64 -23.30 -1.12
N CYS A 19 -8.23 -24.23 -1.89
CA CYS A 19 -8.66 -23.93 -3.25
C CYS A 19 -9.82 -22.92 -3.31
N LEU A 20 -10.69 -22.85 -2.29
CA LEU A 20 -11.76 -21.86 -2.24
C LEU A 20 -11.20 -20.49 -1.86
N LEU A 21 -10.38 -20.44 -0.79
CA LEU A 21 -9.66 -19.23 -0.37
C LEU A 21 -8.87 -18.63 -1.55
N MET A 22 -8.11 -19.46 -2.28
CA MET A 22 -7.28 -19.01 -3.38
C MET A 22 -8.08 -18.59 -4.62
N ALA A 23 -9.24 -19.22 -4.89
CA ALA A 23 -10.13 -18.76 -5.96
C ALA A 23 -10.69 -17.37 -5.66
N LEU A 24 -11.11 -17.12 -4.40
CA LEU A 24 -11.56 -15.81 -3.94
C LEU A 24 -10.43 -14.76 -4.01
N TRP A 25 -9.21 -15.14 -3.63
CA TRP A 25 -8.01 -14.30 -3.68
C TRP A 25 -7.61 -13.88 -5.11
N PHE A 26 -7.76 -14.75 -6.11
CA PHE A 26 -7.55 -14.38 -7.51
C PHE A 26 -8.60 -13.39 -8.03
N VAL A 27 -9.87 -13.60 -7.69
CA VAL A 27 -10.95 -12.67 -8.07
C VAL A 27 -10.73 -11.30 -7.44
N SER A 28 -10.39 -11.25 -6.15
CA SER A 28 -10.12 -10.01 -5.44
C SER A 28 -8.87 -9.28 -5.93
N GLY A 29 -7.82 -10.01 -6.30
CA GLY A 29 -6.61 -9.45 -6.90
C GLY A 29 -6.86 -8.76 -8.25
N VAL A 30 -7.78 -9.28 -9.07
CA VAL A 30 -8.19 -8.61 -10.32
C VAL A 30 -9.02 -7.36 -10.05
N VAL A 31 -9.87 -7.32 -9.02
CA VAL A 31 -10.58 -6.09 -8.62
C VAL A 31 -9.58 -5.01 -8.15
N MET A 32 -8.55 -5.40 -7.40
CA MET A 32 -7.49 -4.49 -6.92
C MET A 32 -6.55 -3.94 -8.02
N LEU A 33 -6.67 -4.42 -9.26
CA LEU A 33 -5.98 -3.83 -10.41
C LEU A 33 -6.62 -2.50 -10.84
N TYR A 34 -7.92 -2.36 -10.59
CA TYR A 34 -8.76 -1.24 -11.02
C TYR A 34 -9.25 -0.36 -9.85
N VAL A 35 -9.50 -0.94 -8.68
CA VAL A 35 -10.01 -0.22 -7.52
C VAL A 35 -9.11 -0.44 -6.31
N GLY A 36 -8.47 0.64 -5.86
CA GLY A 36 -7.58 0.64 -4.70
C GLY A 36 -8.36 0.72 -3.39
N TYR A 37 -7.69 0.42 -2.28
CA TYR A 37 -8.24 0.73 -0.95
C TYR A 37 -8.21 2.25 -0.73
N PRO A 38 -9.28 2.88 -0.20
CA PRO A 38 -9.41 4.34 -0.19
C PRO A 38 -8.25 5.06 0.48
N LYS A 39 -7.82 6.16 -0.14
CA LYS A 39 -6.71 7.02 0.29
C LYS A 39 -6.74 8.34 -0.50
N LEU A 40 -6.35 9.42 0.17
CA LEU A 40 -6.04 10.69 -0.49
C LEU A 40 -4.57 10.67 -0.94
N THR A 41 -4.26 11.03 -2.18
CA THR A 41 -2.89 11.25 -2.66
C THR A 41 -2.40 12.68 -2.36
N GLY A 42 -1.09 12.89 -2.42
CA GLY A 42 -0.50 14.23 -2.23
C GLY A 42 -0.96 15.23 -3.29
N SER A 43 -1.16 14.79 -4.53
CA SER A 43 -1.65 15.59 -5.66
C SER A 43 -3.12 15.98 -5.51
N GLU A 44 -4.00 15.04 -5.16
CA GLU A 44 -5.41 15.35 -4.90
C GLU A 44 -5.54 16.35 -3.74
N ARG A 45 -4.81 16.11 -2.63
CA ARG A 45 -4.81 17.04 -1.49
C ARG A 45 -4.41 18.46 -1.89
N LEU A 46 -3.33 18.63 -2.67
CA LEU A 46 -2.88 19.96 -3.13
C LEU A 46 -3.87 20.60 -4.11
N ALA A 47 -4.47 19.83 -5.02
CA ALA A 47 -5.48 20.33 -5.97
C ALA A 47 -6.75 20.85 -5.27
N HIS A 48 -7.03 20.37 -4.06
CA HIS A 48 -8.13 20.79 -3.20
C HIS A 48 -7.74 21.83 -2.12
N LEU A 49 -6.57 22.48 -2.25
CA LEU A 49 -6.20 23.66 -1.45
C LEU A 49 -6.42 24.96 -2.25
N PRO A 50 -7.08 25.99 -1.67
CA PRO A 50 -7.11 27.32 -2.27
C PRO A 50 -5.73 28.01 -2.15
N ALA A 51 -5.43 28.92 -3.06
CA ALA A 51 -4.23 29.75 -2.98
C ALA A 51 -4.22 30.60 -1.69
N LEU A 52 -3.05 30.69 -1.05
CA LEU A 52 -2.85 31.48 0.16
C LEU A 52 -3.11 32.98 -0.11
N PRO A 53 -3.50 33.80 0.90
CA PRO A 53 -3.76 35.23 0.67
C PRO A 53 -2.47 36.05 0.50
N ALA A 54 -2.50 37.08 -0.36
CA ALA A 54 -1.32 37.91 -0.64
C ALA A 54 -0.93 38.86 0.52
N SER A 55 -1.92 39.33 1.29
CA SER A 55 -1.74 40.13 2.51
C SER A 55 -1.83 39.29 3.78
N CYS A 56 -1.38 38.03 3.70
CA CYS A 56 -1.08 37.15 4.82
C CYS A 56 0.45 36.96 4.85
N CYS A 57 1.10 36.59 5.94
CA CYS A 57 0.58 36.17 7.23
C CYS A 57 1.30 36.89 8.38
N ALA A 58 0.80 36.76 9.61
CA ALA A 58 1.59 37.07 10.79
C ALA A 58 2.73 36.05 10.93
N GLU A 59 3.85 36.45 11.51
CA GLU A 59 4.97 35.54 11.76
C GLU A 59 4.60 34.45 12.78
N VAL A 60 5.28 33.30 12.73
CA VAL A 60 5.10 32.25 13.74
C VAL A 60 5.47 32.83 15.13
N PRO A 61 4.59 32.77 16.15
CA PRO A 61 4.84 33.40 17.44
C PRO A 61 6.14 32.90 18.07
N ALA A 62 6.92 33.81 18.68
CA ALA A 62 8.29 33.55 19.13
C ALA A 62 8.45 32.31 20.03
N GLN A 63 7.47 32.05 20.91
CA GLN A 63 7.41 30.87 21.79
C GLN A 63 7.37 29.53 21.05
N TRP A 64 6.89 29.52 19.79
CA TRP A 64 6.87 28.36 18.90
C TRP A 64 8.01 28.41 17.88
N ALA A 65 8.34 29.60 17.36
CA ALA A 65 9.32 29.78 16.29
C ALA A 65 10.76 29.39 16.67
N GLN A 66 11.10 29.47 17.96
CA GLN A 66 12.40 29.09 18.51
C GLN A 66 12.50 27.59 18.87
N LEU A 67 11.40 26.84 18.86
CA LEU A 67 11.40 25.42 19.21
C LEU A 67 11.89 24.55 18.04
N PRO A 68 12.55 23.42 18.32
CA PRO A 68 12.93 22.46 17.29
C PRO A 68 11.71 21.74 16.73
N LEU A 69 11.64 21.66 15.40
CA LEU A 69 10.54 21.12 14.62
C LEU A 69 11.01 19.90 13.80
N GLN A 70 10.16 18.88 13.70
CA GLN A 70 10.28 17.84 12.67
C GLN A 70 9.70 18.34 11.34
N ARG A 71 8.62 19.13 11.41
CA ARG A 71 7.95 19.71 10.23
C ARG A 71 7.23 21.01 10.57
N LEU A 72 7.23 21.95 9.64
CA LEU A 72 6.39 23.15 9.66
C LEU A 72 5.90 23.46 8.25
N ARG A 73 4.60 23.71 8.11
CA ARG A 73 3.97 24.21 6.89
C ARG A 73 2.92 25.27 7.19
N LEU A 74 2.70 26.16 6.23
CA LEU A 74 1.57 27.08 6.14
C LEU A 74 0.65 26.58 5.02
N SER A 75 -0.60 26.31 5.36
CA SER A 75 -1.59 25.68 4.48
C SER A 75 -3.00 26.19 4.78
N SER A 76 -4.00 25.75 4.01
CA SER A 76 -5.39 26.18 4.17
C SER A 76 -6.27 25.12 4.86
N LEU A 77 -6.91 25.52 5.96
CA LEU A 77 -7.93 24.76 6.70
C LEU A 77 -9.22 25.58 6.75
N GLY A 78 -10.36 25.04 6.32
CA GLY A 78 -11.63 25.76 6.29
C GLY A 78 -11.60 27.05 5.45
N SER A 79 -10.79 27.06 4.37
CA SER A 79 -10.44 28.21 3.53
C SER A 79 -9.73 29.36 4.27
N GLN A 80 -9.14 29.08 5.44
CA GLN A 80 -8.37 30.02 6.25
C GLN A 80 -6.91 29.55 6.40
N PRO A 81 -5.92 30.45 6.49
CA PRO A 81 -4.50 30.08 6.53
C PRO A 81 -4.06 29.69 7.95
N PHE A 82 -3.40 28.54 8.09
CA PHE A 82 -2.88 28.01 9.36
C PHE A 82 -1.44 27.52 9.24
N TYR A 83 -0.64 27.76 10.27
CA TYR A 83 0.63 27.08 10.47
C TYR A 83 0.37 25.73 11.15
N LEU A 84 0.88 24.65 10.56
CA LEU A 84 0.85 23.30 11.14
C LEU A 84 2.27 22.89 11.52
N LEU A 85 2.50 22.78 12.83
CA LEU A 85 3.78 22.48 13.46
C LEU A 85 3.78 21.03 13.98
N GLU A 86 4.84 20.30 13.70
CA GLU A 86 5.17 19.03 14.34
C GLU A 86 6.52 19.21 15.04
N LEU A 87 6.51 19.25 16.38
CA LEU A 87 7.67 19.52 17.23
C LEU A 87 8.61 18.31 17.30
N ALA A 88 9.88 18.53 17.67
CA ALA A 88 10.88 17.46 17.83
C ALA A 88 10.42 16.32 18.75
N ASP A 89 9.62 16.63 19.77
CA ASP A 89 9.02 15.68 20.71
C ASP A 89 7.73 14.99 20.22
N GLY A 90 7.32 15.23 18.97
CA GLY A 90 6.13 14.66 18.35
C GLY A 90 4.81 15.37 18.71
N ARG A 91 4.82 16.42 19.54
CA ARG A 91 3.62 17.25 19.76
C ARG A 91 3.26 18.01 18.48
N ARG A 92 1.99 17.92 18.09
CA ARG A 92 1.44 18.63 16.92
C ARG A 92 0.61 19.83 17.35
N VAL A 93 0.97 21.01 16.86
CA VAL A 93 0.32 22.29 17.16
C VAL A 93 -0.16 22.91 15.85
N THR A 94 -1.30 23.59 15.89
CA THR A 94 -1.87 24.26 14.72
C THR A 94 -2.25 25.66 15.14
N LEU A 95 -1.76 26.68 14.42
CA LEU A 95 -1.88 28.09 14.78
C LEU A 95 -2.55 28.85 13.64
N ASP A 96 -3.52 29.70 13.95
CA ASP A 96 -4.09 30.63 12.97
C ASP A 96 -2.98 31.55 12.45
N ALA A 97 -2.81 31.64 11.14
CA ALA A 97 -1.67 32.37 10.54
C ALA A 97 -1.89 33.90 10.51
N ARG A 98 -3.00 34.42 11.03
CA ARG A 98 -3.30 35.85 11.15
C ARG A 98 -3.19 36.34 12.59
N SER A 99 -3.62 35.54 13.57
CA SER A 99 -3.57 35.88 15.00
C SER A 99 -2.40 35.23 15.76
N GLY A 100 -1.91 34.08 15.30
CA GLY A 100 -0.94 33.25 16.01
C GLY A 100 -1.55 32.35 17.11
N GLU A 101 -2.86 32.45 17.35
CA GLU A 101 -3.55 31.68 18.39
C GLU A 101 -3.69 30.19 18.01
N PRO A 102 -3.63 29.26 19.00
CA PRO A 102 -3.73 27.84 18.73
C PRO A 102 -5.16 27.40 18.44
N LEU A 103 -5.33 26.64 17.36
CA LEU A 103 -6.56 25.95 17.02
C LEU A 103 -6.86 24.87 18.08
N ALA A 104 -7.97 25.02 18.79
CA ALA A 104 -8.56 23.93 19.59
C ALA A 104 -8.98 22.78 18.66
N ARG A 105 -9.22 21.57 19.20
CA ARG A 105 -9.63 20.41 18.38
C ARG A 105 -10.78 20.77 17.45
N ALA A 106 -10.66 20.40 16.18
CA ALA A 106 -11.71 20.54 15.18
C ALA A 106 -13.05 19.97 15.69
N ASP A 107 -14.11 20.74 15.49
CA ASP A 107 -15.49 20.36 15.80
C ASP A 107 -16.28 20.03 14.51
N GLU A 108 -17.59 19.86 14.62
CA GLU A 108 -18.46 19.63 13.46
C GLU A 108 -18.45 20.80 12.47
N ALA A 109 -18.44 22.05 12.95
CA ALA A 109 -18.42 23.23 12.09
C ALA A 109 -17.10 23.32 11.32
N TRP A 110 -15.97 23.03 11.97
CA TRP A 110 -14.66 23.02 11.34
C TRP A 110 -14.47 21.86 10.36
N ALA A 111 -14.99 20.67 10.68
CA ALA A 111 -15.03 19.54 9.74
C ALA A 111 -15.91 19.83 8.51
N LEU A 112 -17.03 20.52 8.67
CA LEU A 112 -17.86 20.98 7.55
C LEU A 112 -17.17 22.07 6.73
N ALA A 113 -16.40 22.98 7.35
CA ALA A 113 -15.59 23.98 6.65
C ALA A 113 -14.46 23.34 5.83
N GLY A 114 -13.75 22.35 6.40
CA GLY A 114 -12.75 21.56 5.68
C GLY A 114 -13.33 20.79 4.49
N ALA A 115 -14.51 20.18 4.66
CA ALA A 115 -15.22 19.50 3.58
C ALA A 115 -15.73 20.49 2.49
N ARG A 116 -16.15 21.70 2.88
CA ARG A 116 -16.55 22.78 1.95
C ARG A 116 -15.36 23.30 1.14
N GLN A 117 -14.18 23.46 1.76
CA GLN A 117 -12.94 23.80 1.06
C GLN A 117 -12.59 22.75 0.00
N TYR A 118 -12.66 21.46 0.37
CA TYR A 118 -12.31 20.37 -0.53
C TYR A 118 -13.30 20.22 -1.70
N ALA A 119 -14.59 20.18 -1.40
CA ALA A 119 -15.62 19.75 -2.35
C ALA A 119 -16.36 20.90 -3.07
N GLY A 120 -16.10 22.15 -2.71
CA GLY A 120 -16.89 23.28 -3.19
C GLY A 120 -18.36 23.19 -2.76
N ASP A 121 -19.27 23.72 -3.58
CA ASP A 121 -20.65 23.96 -3.18
C ASP A 121 -21.62 22.77 -3.21
N VAL A 122 -21.10 21.54 -3.24
CA VAL A 122 -21.93 20.34 -3.09
C VAL A 122 -22.66 20.32 -1.74
N PRO A 123 -23.84 19.68 -1.64
CA PRO A 123 -24.47 19.42 -0.35
C PRO A 123 -23.55 18.60 0.56
N LEU A 124 -23.48 18.95 1.84
CA LEU A 124 -22.68 18.25 2.84
C LEU A 124 -23.59 17.61 3.88
N ARG A 125 -23.31 16.36 4.26
CA ARG A 125 -23.97 15.67 5.37
C ARG A 125 -22.92 15.14 6.34
N TYR A 126 -22.79 15.80 7.50
CA TYR A 126 -22.01 15.27 8.60
C TYR A 126 -22.58 13.92 9.09
N ARG A 127 -21.69 13.03 9.52
CA ARG A 127 -22.02 11.66 9.97
C ARG A 127 -21.52 11.33 11.38
N GLY A 128 -20.90 12.28 12.07
CA GLY A 128 -20.30 12.07 13.38
C GLY A 128 -18.80 11.82 13.34
N GLN A 129 -18.27 11.41 14.49
CA GLN A 129 -16.85 11.21 14.77
C GLN A 129 -16.61 9.78 15.30
N PHE A 130 -15.47 9.16 14.96
CA PHE A 130 -15.12 7.77 15.28
C PHE A 130 -13.60 7.57 15.27
N GLU A 131 -13.12 6.54 15.98
CA GLU A 131 -11.70 6.16 15.95
C GLU A 131 -11.35 5.46 14.62
N GLU A 132 -12.03 4.35 14.31
CA GLU A 132 -11.68 3.48 13.17
C GLU A 132 -12.94 2.85 12.56
N ASP A 133 -12.95 2.76 11.23
CA ASP A 133 -14.02 2.18 10.43
C ASP A 133 -13.45 1.29 9.30
N VAL A 134 -14.35 0.78 8.45
CA VAL A 134 -14.07 -0.12 7.32
C VAL A 134 -13.00 0.44 6.35
N TRP A 135 -12.88 1.76 6.27
CA TRP A 135 -12.06 2.49 5.29
C TRP A 135 -10.86 3.22 5.92
N THR A 136 -10.71 3.20 7.25
CA THR A 136 -9.67 3.96 8.00
C THR A 136 -8.66 3.08 8.75
N HIS A 137 -8.59 1.77 8.46
CA HIS A 137 -7.67 0.78 9.06
C HIS A 137 -6.14 1.05 8.92
N SER A 138 -5.71 2.19 8.42
CA SER A 138 -4.29 2.52 8.23
C SER A 138 -3.72 3.24 9.44
N ARG A 139 -2.56 2.78 9.94
CA ARG A 139 -1.82 3.47 11.01
C ARG A 139 -1.30 4.85 10.62
N ALA A 140 -1.30 5.20 9.34
CA ALA A 140 -1.02 6.57 8.89
C ALA A 140 -2.05 7.60 9.41
N LEU A 141 -3.22 7.14 9.90
CA LEU A 141 -4.25 8.00 10.51
C LEU A 141 -4.20 7.98 12.06
N ASP A 142 -3.29 7.23 12.68
CA ASP A 142 -3.22 7.06 14.15
C ASP A 142 -2.80 8.35 14.90
N ALA A 143 -2.38 9.40 14.19
CA ALA A 143 -2.14 10.75 14.74
C ALA A 143 -3.26 11.77 14.44
N GLU A 144 -4.22 11.42 13.59
CA GLU A 144 -5.33 12.30 13.13
C GLU A 144 -6.66 11.99 13.83
N ARG A 145 -6.68 10.92 14.63
CA ARG A 145 -7.86 10.40 15.31
C ARG A 145 -8.27 11.19 16.56
N PRO A 146 -9.56 11.11 16.95
CA PRO A 146 -10.66 10.49 16.20
C PRO A 146 -11.01 11.29 14.94
N LEU A 147 -11.55 10.63 13.91
CA LEU A 147 -11.83 11.20 12.61
C LEU A 147 -13.30 11.63 12.50
N HIS A 148 -13.55 12.73 11.79
CA HIS A 148 -14.89 13.16 11.37
C HIS A 148 -15.22 12.56 10.00
N LEU A 149 -16.49 12.22 9.76
CA LEU A 149 -16.98 11.85 8.42
C LEU A 149 -18.00 12.89 7.92
N VAL A 150 -17.75 13.41 6.72
CA VAL A 150 -18.71 14.18 5.92
C VAL A 150 -18.98 13.42 4.63
N GLU A 151 -20.25 13.15 4.35
CA GLU A 151 -20.72 12.61 3.07
C GLU A 151 -21.07 13.76 2.13
N LEU A 152 -20.51 13.70 0.92
CA LEU A 152 -20.79 14.65 -0.15
C LEU A 152 -22.09 14.28 -0.90
N GLY A 153 -22.78 15.31 -1.40
CA GLY A 153 -23.92 15.21 -2.32
C GLY A 153 -23.51 15.19 -3.79
N ASP A 154 -22.28 14.74 -4.09
CA ASP A 154 -21.74 14.54 -5.42
C ASP A 154 -22.27 13.26 -6.09
N ALA A 155 -21.93 13.06 -7.36
CA ALA A 155 -22.35 11.87 -8.13
C ALA A 155 -21.81 10.56 -7.51
N GLU A 156 -20.60 10.59 -6.96
CA GLU A 156 -19.94 9.44 -6.30
C GLU A 156 -20.31 9.28 -4.82
N ARG A 157 -21.16 10.16 -4.26
CA ARG A 157 -21.55 10.15 -2.83
C ARG A 157 -20.34 9.97 -1.91
N THR A 158 -19.28 10.71 -2.18
CA THR A 158 -17.94 10.52 -1.63
C THR A 158 -17.94 10.74 -0.13
N TRP A 159 -17.18 9.93 0.60
CA TRP A 159 -17.02 10.00 2.04
C TRP A 159 -15.68 10.65 2.38
N LEU A 160 -15.70 11.90 2.86
CA LEU A 160 -14.51 12.61 3.33
C LEU A 160 -14.29 12.35 4.82
N TYR A 161 -13.09 11.91 5.14
CA TYR A 161 -12.57 11.71 6.48
C TYR A 161 -11.65 12.87 6.83
N LEU A 162 -11.97 13.58 7.91
CA LEU A 162 -11.22 14.76 8.35
C LEU A 162 -10.60 14.53 9.72
N SER A 163 -9.40 15.08 9.92
CA SER A 163 -8.67 15.00 11.19
C SER A 163 -9.45 15.69 12.33
N GLY A 164 -9.71 15.00 13.43
CA GLY A 164 -10.29 15.61 14.65
C GLY A 164 -9.30 16.48 15.43
N ARG A 165 -8.10 16.70 14.88
CA ARG A 165 -7.18 17.76 15.32
C ARG A 165 -7.40 19.04 14.53
N THR A 166 -7.38 18.97 13.20
CA THR A 166 -7.18 20.15 12.31
C THR A 166 -8.34 20.44 11.37
N GLY A 167 -9.27 19.50 11.15
CA GLY A 167 -10.27 19.59 10.09
C GLY A 167 -9.71 19.42 8.66
N GLU A 168 -8.43 19.06 8.50
CA GLU A 168 -7.87 18.72 7.18
C GLU A 168 -8.47 17.39 6.68
N VAL A 169 -8.77 17.29 5.39
CA VAL A 169 -9.17 16.02 4.76
C VAL A 169 -7.94 15.10 4.68
N VAL A 170 -8.03 13.92 5.29
CA VAL A 170 -6.94 12.93 5.37
C VAL A 170 -7.24 11.64 4.59
N ARG A 171 -8.48 11.46 4.16
CA ARG A 171 -8.92 10.41 3.23
C ARG A 171 -10.27 10.77 2.61
N ASP A 172 -10.42 10.46 1.34
CA ASP A 172 -11.68 10.35 0.63
C ASP A 172 -12.01 8.87 0.35
N ALA A 173 -13.27 8.58 0.01
CA ALA A 173 -13.74 7.24 -0.36
C ALA A 173 -15.02 7.32 -1.20
N SER A 174 -14.90 7.16 -2.51
CA SER A 174 -16.01 7.14 -3.47
C SER A 174 -16.98 5.98 -3.22
N LEU A 175 -18.21 6.06 -3.75
CA LEU A 175 -19.17 4.95 -3.71
C LEU A 175 -18.66 3.75 -4.50
N GLN A 176 -17.92 3.96 -5.61
CA GLN A 176 -17.29 2.87 -6.35
C GLN A 176 -16.25 2.12 -5.50
N GLU A 177 -15.33 2.82 -4.83
CA GLU A 177 -14.36 2.17 -3.94
C GLU A 177 -15.03 1.46 -2.77
N ARG A 178 -15.96 2.12 -2.08
CA ARG A 178 -16.66 1.55 -0.91
C ARG A 178 -17.54 0.34 -1.25
N ARG A 179 -17.91 0.17 -2.53
CA ARG A 179 -18.55 -1.05 -3.05
C ARG A 179 -17.54 -2.12 -3.42
N TRP A 180 -16.60 -1.82 -4.31
CA TRP A 180 -15.72 -2.83 -4.89
C TRP A 180 -14.68 -3.36 -3.90
N ASN A 181 -14.22 -2.57 -2.92
CA ASN A 181 -13.21 -3.03 -1.97
C ASN A 181 -13.67 -4.19 -1.07
N TRP A 182 -14.97 -4.41 -0.88
CA TRP A 182 -15.48 -5.62 -0.21
C TRP A 182 -15.09 -6.90 -0.97
N LEU A 183 -15.11 -6.86 -2.30
CA LEU A 183 -14.66 -7.95 -3.16
C LEU A 183 -13.15 -7.88 -3.45
N GLY A 184 -12.57 -6.68 -3.47
CA GLY A 184 -11.14 -6.41 -3.63
C GLY A 184 -10.37 -6.51 -2.31
N ALA A 185 -9.84 -5.38 -1.84
CA ALA A 185 -8.91 -5.30 -0.71
C ALA A 185 -9.34 -6.09 0.54
N TRP A 186 -10.62 -6.03 0.95
CA TRP A 186 -11.10 -6.73 2.14
C TRP A 186 -10.99 -8.25 2.03
N LEU A 187 -11.32 -8.80 0.86
CA LEU A 187 -11.25 -10.24 0.58
C LEU A 187 -9.82 -10.69 0.29
N HIS A 188 -9.02 -9.86 -0.40
CA HIS A 188 -7.63 -10.17 -0.74
C HIS A 188 -6.71 -10.17 0.49
N TRP A 189 -6.87 -9.19 1.39
CA TRP A 189 -6.09 -9.04 2.61
C TRP A 189 -6.74 -9.68 3.84
N LEU A 190 -7.91 -10.32 3.70
CA LEU A 190 -8.67 -10.96 4.80
C LEU A 190 -8.97 -10.00 5.97
N TYR A 191 -9.33 -8.75 5.66
CA TYR A 191 -9.71 -7.75 6.67
C TYR A 191 -10.92 -8.11 7.55
N PRO A 192 -11.92 -8.93 7.13
CA PRO A 192 -12.94 -9.46 8.05
C PRO A 192 -12.37 -10.23 9.26
N LEU A 193 -11.12 -10.71 9.17
CA LEU A 193 -10.44 -11.45 10.22
C LEU A 193 -9.41 -10.59 10.99
N ARG A 194 -9.31 -9.29 10.70
CA ARG A 194 -8.26 -8.40 11.23
C ARG A 194 -8.27 -8.28 12.76
N GLY A 195 -9.45 -8.10 13.36
CA GLY A 195 -9.63 -8.03 14.81
C GLY A 195 -9.95 -9.36 15.51
N GLY A 196 -10.08 -10.46 14.77
CA GLY A 196 -10.76 -11.68 15.24
C GLY A 196 -10.00 -12.61 16.19
N PHE A 197 -8.80 -12.24 16.66
CA PHE A 197 -7.88 -13.20 17.31
C PHE A 197 -7.47 -12.89 18.76
N GLY A 198 -7.78 -11.70 19.29
CA GLY A 198 -7.53 -11.39 20.71
C GLY A 198 -6.05 -11.29 21.14
N PHE A 199 -5.10 -11.31 20.21
CA PHE A 199 -3.68 -11.06 20.47
C PHE A 199 -3.04 -10.24 19.35
N ASP A 200 -1.98 -9.49 19.70
CA ASP A 200 -1.31 -8.59 18.77
C ASP A 200 -0.79 -9.28 17.52
N ASN A 201 -1.00 -8.64 16.37
CA ASN A 201 -0.58 -9.12 15.05
C ASN A 201 -1.16 -10.49 14.62
N GLY A 202 -2.18 -11.04 15.29
CA GLY A 202 -2.78 -12.34 14.94
C GLY A 202 -3.21 -12.45 13.47
N TRP A 203 -3.73 -11.37 12.89
CA TRP A 203 -4.00 -11.27 11.45
C TRP A 203 -2.75 -11.45 10.57
N ARG A 204 -1.61 -10.84 10.91
CA ARG A 204 -0.34 -11.01 10.17
C ARG A 204 0.16 -12.45 10.26
N VAL A 205 0.03 -13.09 11.42
CA VAL A 205 0.36 -14.50 11.62
C VAL A 205 -0.53 -15.40 10.77
N LEU A 206 -1.84 -15.13 10.72
CA LEU A 206 -2.80 -15.85 9.87
C LEU A 206 -2.42 -15.76 8.38
N VAL A 207 -2.22 -14.55 7.86
CA VAL A 207 -1.90 -14.33 6.43
C VAL A 207 -0.58 -15.00 6.06
N ILE A 208 0.44 -14.91 6.90
CA ILE A 208 1.73 -15.61 6.71
C ILE A 208 1.52 -17.12 6.70
N GLY A 209 0.81 -17.68 7.69
CA GLY A 209 0.55 -19.12 7.79
C GLY A 209 -0.25 -19.69 6.62
N LEU A 210 -1.32 -18.99 6.20
CA LEU A 210 -2.13 -19.38 5.04
C LEU A 210 -1.34 -19.31 3.73
N SER A 211 -0.47 -18.31 3.57
CA SER A 211 0.32 -18.14 2.35
C SER A 211 1.49 -19.13 2.26
N LEU A 212 2.15 -19.45 3.38
CA LEU A 212 3.12 -20.56 3.48
C LEU A 212 2.46 -21.90 3.13
N LEU A 213 1.31 -22.19 3.75
CA LEU A 213 0.55 -23.41 3.51
C LEU A 213 0.06 -23.51 2.06
N GLY A 214 -0.44 -22.40 1.49
CA GLY A 214 -0.85 -22.29 0.09
C GLY A 214 0.30 -22.53 -0.88
N THR A 215 1.46 -21.91 -0.64
CA THR A 215 2.68 -22.09 -1.46
C THR A 215 3.13 -23.56 -1.44
N GLY A 216 3.28 -24.15 -0.25
CA GLY A 216 3.66 -25.56 -0.11
C GLY A 216 2.65 -26.52 -0.75
N MET A 217 1.36 -26.19 -0.70
CA MET A 217 0.28 -26.98 -1.31
C MET A 217 0.23 -26.86 -2.84
N ALA A 218 0.58 -25.71 -3.41
CA ALA A 218 0.74 -25.52 -4.85
C ALA A 218 1.97 -26.29 -5.38
N VAL A 219 3.12 -26.20 -4.71
CA VAL A 219 4.33 -27.01 -5.02
C VAL A 219 4.02 -28.50 -4.93
N LEU A 220 3.35 -28.95 -3.86
CA LEU A 220 2.92 -30.33 -3.70
C LEU A 220 1.96 -30.76 -4.82
N GLY A 221 1.05 -29.89 -5.25
CA GLY A 221 0.15 -30.11 -6.38
C GLY A 221 0.89 -30.31 -7.70
N MET A 222 1.91 -29.49 -7.99
CA MET A 222 2.77 -29.65 -9.16
C MET A 222 3.52 -30.99 -9.14
N VAL A 223 4.15 -31.35 -8.01
CA VAL A 223 4.86 -32.63 -7.85
C VAL A 223 3.91 -33.81 -8.03
N VAL A 224 2.71 -33.75 -7.45
CA VAL A 224 1.64 -34.75 -7.63
C VAL A 224 1.16 -34.81 -9.09
N GLY A 225 1.11 -33.68 -9.78
CA GLY A 225 0.77 -33.56 -11.19
C GLY A 225 1.81 -34.24 -12.09
N LEU A 226 3.10 -33.92 -11.90
CA LEU A 226 4.23 -34.47 -12.63
C LEU A 226 4.39 -35.98 -12.37
N MET A 227 4.25 -36.43 -11.12
CA MET A 227 4.20 -37.88 -10.79
C MET A 227 3.06 -38.65 -11.48
N ARG A 228 2.02 -37.94 -11.94
CA ARG A 228 0.86 -38.51 -12.65
C ARG A 228 0.93 -38.30 -14.16
N TRP A 229 1.89 -37.54 -14.68
CA TRP A 229 2.05 -37.34 -16.12
C TRP A 229 2.86 -38.48 -16.73
N ARG A 230 2.33 -39.11 -17.78
CA ARG A 230 3.07 -40.13 -18.53
C ARG A 230 3.81 -39.52 -19.71
N PHE A 231 5.12 -39.34 -19.54
CA PHE A 231 6.01 -38.82 -20.58
C PHE A 231 6.18 -39.78 -21.79
N ARG A 232 6.28 -41.10 -21.55
CA ARG A 232 6.58 -42.11 -22.60
C ARG A 232 5.33 -42.64 -23.32
N LYS A 233 4.53 -43.50 -22.69
CA LYS A 233 3.31 -44.11 -23.27
C LYS A 233 2.05 -43.47 -22.64
N PRO A 234 0.99 -43.10 -23.39
CA PRO A 234 -0.25 -42.58 -22.81
C PRO A 234 -0.97 -43.52 -21.80
N TYR A 235 -2.03 -43.03 -21.18
CA TYR A 235 -3.02 -43.87 -20.50
C TYR A 235 -4.00 -44.52 -21.50
N ARG A 236 -4.83 -45.47 -21.04
CA ARG A 236 -5.84 -46.17 -21.88
C ARG A 236 -6.91 -45.24 -22.47
N ASN A 237 -6.90 -43.97 -22.11
CA ASN A 237 -7.78 -42.88 -22.60
C ASN A 237 -7.12 -42.03 -23.71
N GLY A 238 -5.99 -42.49 -24.30
CA GLY A 238 -5.21 -41.76 -25.31
C GLY A 238 -4.37 -40.58 -24.78
N SER A 239 -4.57 -40.17 -23.53
CA SER A 239 -4.00 -38.94 -22.95
C SER A 239 -2.77 -39.23 -22.08
N ARG A 240 -1.82 -38.28 -22.03
CA ARG A 240 -0.67 -38.32 -21.09
C ARG A 240 -1.07 -38.01 -19.64
N SER A 241 -2.23 -37.36 -19.42
CA SER A 241 -2.92 -37.24 -18.14
C SER A 241 -3.81 -38.49 -17.87
N PRO A 242 -3.89 -38.98 -16.61
CA PRO A 242 -4.77 -40.08 -16.23
C PRO A 242 -6.26 -39.74 -16.32
N HIS A 243 -6.61 -38.45 -16.50
CA HIS A 243 -7.97 -37.97 -16.49
C HIS A 243 -8.48 -37.73 -17.92
N SER A 244 -9.48 -38.51 -18.32
CA SER A 244 -10.10 -38.45 -19.65
C SER A 244 -10.86 -37.13 -19.89
N GLY A 245 -11.50 -36.56 -18.86
CA GLY A 245 -12.27 -35.33 -18.99
C GLY A 245 -12.74 -34.73 -17.67
N GLY A 246 -13.50 -33.63 -17.78
CA GLY A 246 -14.11 -32.93 -16.65
C GLY A 246 -13.12 -32.31 -15.66
N TRP A 247 -13.61 -31.97 -14.46
CA TRP A 247 -12.87 -31.22 -13.44
C TRP A 247 -11.52 -31.83 -13.03
N TRP A 248 -11.37 -33.15 -13.04
CA TRP A 248 -10.08 -33.81 -12.78
C TRP A 248 -9.04 -33.54 -13.88
N ARG A 249 -9.47 -33.44 -15.14
CA ARG A 249 -8.59 -33.08 -16.26
C ARG A 249 -8.23 -31.60 -16.21
N TRP A 250 -9.21 -30.72 -15.98
CA TRP A 250 -8.97 -29.28 -15.81
C TRP A 250 -7.99 -28.98 -14.68
N HIS A 251 -8.16 -29.60 -13.50
CA HIS A 251 -7.26 -29.42 -12.38
C HIS A 251 -5.84 -29.92 -12.67
N HIS A 252 -5.71 -31.10 -13.31
CA HIS A 252 -4.40 -31.70 -13.60
C HIS A 252 -3.64 -30.98 -14.73
N ILE A 253 -4.32 -30.58 -15.81
CA ILE A 253 -3.69 -29.84 -16.91
C ILE A 253 -3.42 -28.39 -16.51
N GLY A 254 -4.41 -27.70 -15.91
CA GLY A 254 -4.23 -26.34 -15.40
C GLY A 254 -3.13 -26.25 -14.35
N GLY A 255 -3.07 -27.21 -13.42
CA GLY A 255 -2.01 -27.27 -12.40
C GLY A 255 -0.61 -27.58 -12.95
N LEU A 256 -0.50 -28.14 -14.15
CA LEU A 256 0.78 -28.32 -14.86
C LEU A 256 1.17 -27.09 -15.69
N LEU A 257 0.20 -26.39 -16.29
CA LEU A 257 0.45 -25.18 -17.09
C LEU A 257 0.69 -23.93 -16.21
N PHE A 258 -0.16 -23.70 -15.23
CA PHE A 258 -0.16 -22.50 -14.38
C PHE A 258 0.42 -22.75 -12.98
N GLY A 259 0.91 -23.96 -12.69
CA GLY A 259 1.45 -24.31 -11.37
C GLY A 259 2.62 -23.43 -10.92
N VAL A 260 3.56 -23.13 -11.83
CA VAL A 260 4.70 -22.23 -11.55
C VAL A 260 4.20 -20.83 -11.18
N VAL A 261 3.28 -20.29 -11.98
CA VAL A 261 2.66 -18.98 -11.77
C VAL A 261 1.93 -18.95 -10.42
N LEU A 262 1.14 -19.97 -10.11
CA LEU A 262 0.44 -20.11 -8.83
C LEU A 262 1.40 -20.12 -7.62
N VAL A 263 2.50 -20.87 -7.70
CA VAL A 263 3.53 -20.89 -6.64
C VAL A 263 4.18 -19.52 -6.48
N VAL A 264 4.59 -18.90 -7.58
CA VAL A 264 5.24 -17.58 -7.60
C VAL A 264 4.32 -16.49 -7.05
N TRP A 265 3.02 -16.53 -7.36
CA TRP A 265 2.09 -15.48 -6.95
C TRP A 265 1.71 -15.58 -5.46
N ILE A 266 1.50 -16.79 -4.94
CA ILE A 266 1.25 -16.98 -3.50
C ILE A 266 2.52 -16.67 -2.70
N PHE A 267 3.69 -17.10 -3.18
CA PHE A 267 4.96 -16.81 -2.53
C PHE A 267 5.28 -15.31 -2.51
N SER A 268 5.08 -14.60 -3.62
CA SER A 268 5.29 -13.15 -3.65
C SER A 268 4.27 -12.40 -2.79
N GLY A 269 3.01 -12.86 -2.74
CA GLY A 269 2.02 -12.39 -1.76
C GLY A 269 2.45 -12.57 -0.31
N LEU A 270 3.09 -13.69 0.04
CA LEU A 270 3.72 -13.90 1.34
C LEU A 270 4.87 -12.91 1.59
N MET A 271 5.68 -12.59 0.57
CA MET A 271 6.82 -11.67 0.69
C MET A 271 6.40 -10.22 0.96
N SER A 272 5.19 -9.78 0.56
CA SER A 272 4.67 -8.46 0.94
C SER A 272 4.55 -8.29 2.46
N MET A 273 4.24 -9.38 3.17
CA MET A 273 4.10 -9.43 4.64
C MET A 273 5.46 -9.48 5.38
N ARG A 274 6.59 -9.44 4.64
CA ARG A 274 7.97 -9.46 5.14
C ARG A 274 8.17 -10.44 6.30
N PRO A 275 7.94 -11.76 6.08
CA PRO A 275 7.92 -12.72 7.18
C PRO A 275 9.29 -12.75 7.88
N TRP A 276 9.27 -12.68 9.21
CA TRP A 276 10.45 -12.62 10.09
C TRP A 276 11.48 -11.52 9.75
N GLY A 277 11.03 -10.40 9.14
CA GLY A 277 11.89 -9.26 8.79
C GLY A 277 12.90 -9.54 7.68
N THR A 278 12.68 -10.58 6.87
CA THR A 278 13.55 -11.03 5.77
C THR A 278 13.94 -9.91 4.79
N THR A 279 13.04 -8.97 4.52
CA THR A 279 13.26 -7.82 3.62
C THR A 279 13.00 -6.47 4.30
N ASP A 280 13.10 -6.40 5.62
CA ASP A 280 13.06 -5.13 6.36
C ASP A 280 14.40 -4.39 6.28
N SER A 281 14.36 -3.07 6.45
CA SER A 281 15.52 -2.19 6.36
C SER A 281 16.55 -2.52 7.45
N ARG A 282 17.83 -2.50 7.08
CA ARG A 282 18.96 -2.49 8.03
C ARG A 282 19.94 -1.33 7.81
N SER A 283 19.74 -0.53 6.76
CA SER A 283 20.41 0.76 6.62
C SER A 283 20.37 1.56 7.92
N ARG A 284 21.54 2.07 8.34
CA ARG A 284 21.72 2.92 9.52
C ARG A 284 21.83 4.41 9.19
N LEU A 285 21.69 4.79 7.91
CA LEU A 285 21.76 6.18 7.48
C LEU A 285 20.58 6.95 8.06
N ASP A 286 20.83 7.84 9.02
CA ASP A 286 19.78 8.73 9.53
C ASP A 286 19.57 9.89 8.55
N ALA A 287 18.30 10.14 8.22
CA ALA A 287 17.89 11.22 7.33
C ALA A 287 17.74 12.56 8.08
N ALA A 288 17.63 12.55 9.42
CA ALA A 288 17.64 13.80 10.20
C ALA A 288 18.98 14.53 10.07
N LEU A 289 20.09 13.79 9.91
CA LEU A 289 21.44 14.36 9.72
C LEU A 289 21.55 15.27 8.49
N MET A 290 20.74 15.04 7.45
CA MET A 290 20.66 15.92 6.27
C MET A 290 20.35 17.38 6.64
N GLN A 291 19.64 17.61 7.75
CA GLN A 291 19.24 18.96 8.17
C GLN A 291 20.43 19.81 8.68
N GLY A 292 21.53 19.22 9.12
CA GLY A 292 22.66 19.96 9.70
C GLY A 292 22.23 20.79 10.93
N GLY A 293 21.52 20.15 11.86
CA GLY A 293 20.94 20.78 13.05
C GLY A 293 19.41 20.87 13.00
N GLU A 294 18.82 21.44 14.06
CA GLU A 294 17.38 21.54 14.23
C GLU A 294 16.72 22.50 13.23
N LEU A 295 15.59 22.12 12.65
CA LEU A 295 14.70 23.05 11.94
C LEU A 295 13.97 23.94 12.96
N ARG A 296 14.09 25.26 12.81
CA ARG A 296 13.32 26.27 13.59
C ARG A 296 12.69 27.28 12.63
N ALA A 297 11.52 27.81 12.97
CA ALA A 297 10.86 28.81 12.11
C ALA A 297 11.65 30.13 12.10
N ALA A 298 12.27 30.47 13.24
CA ALA A 298 13.09 31.68 13.42
C ALA A 298 14.41 31.68 12.62
N ASP A 299 14.79 30.55 11.99
CA ASP A 299 15.94 30.50 11.07
C ASP A 299 15.65 31.27 9.76
N VAL A 300 14.38 31.48 9.40
CA VAL A 300 13.96 32.24 8.22
C VAL A 300 13.81 33.71 8.61
N SER A 301 14.78 34.54 8.25
CA SER A 301 14.78 35.98 8.52
C SER A 301 13.90 36.82 7.59
N LEU A 302 13.34 36.21 6.53
CA LEU A 302 12.47 36.88 5.58
C LEU A 302 11.00 36.81 6.06
N PRO A 303 10.29 37.94 6.23
CA PRO A 303 8.88 37.92 6.62
C PRO A 303 8.00 37.14 5.63
N ILE A 304 7.02 36.39 6.13
CA ILE A 304 6.23 35.46 5.32
C ILE A 304 5.34 36.18 4.30
N SER A 305 4.89 37.39 4.61
CA SER A 305 4.23 38.26 3.63
C SER A 305 5.14 38.66 2.45
N ARG A 306 6.42 38.94 2.71
CA ARG A 306 7.44 39.21 1.68
C ARG A 306 7.80 37.94 0.90
N ALA A 307 7.92 36.81 1.58
CA ALA A 307 8.13 35.51 0.92
C ALA A 307 7.00 35.17 -0.06
N LEU A 308 5.74 35.29 0.38
CA LEU A 308 4.56 35.06 -0.47
C LEU A 308 4.45 36.07 -1.62
N GLN A 309 4.91 37.32 -1.47
CA GLN A 309 4.99 38.28 -2.58
C GLN A 309 6.00 37.86 -3.65
N LEU A 310 7.20 37.40 -3.25
CA LEU A 310 8.22 36.93 -4.18
C LEU A 310 7.73 35.68 -4.93
N LEU A 311 7.21 34.69 -4.21
CA LEU A 311 6.79 33.40 -4.78
C LEU A 311 5.65 33.53 -5.81
N ARG A 312 4.73 34.50 -5.64
CA ARG A 312 3.64 34.81 -6.59
C ARG A 312 4.10 35.25 -7.98
N THR A 313 5.37 35.62 -8.14
CA THR A 313 5.92 35.92 -9.48
C THR A 313 6.17 34.65 -10.31
N GLU A 314 6.14 33.47 -9.69
CA GLU A 314 6.44 32.17 -10.31
C GLU A 314 5.36 31.09 -10.07
N LEU A 315 4.56 31.15 -8.99
CA LEU A 315 3.51 30.16 -8.66
C LEU A 315 2.32 30.75 -7.88
N ASP A 316 1.11 30.23 -8.11
CA ASP A 316 -0.05 30.38 -7.23
C ASP A 316 0.06 29.45 -6.01
N VAL A 317 0.79 29.92 -4.99
CA VAL A 317 1.13 29.13 -3.79
C VAL A 317 -0.12 28.74 -2.99
N VAL A 318 -0.37 27.43 -2.85
CA VAL A 318 -1.41 26.85 -1.99
C VAL A 318 -0.86 26.31 -0.67
N GLU A 319 0.42 25.92 -0.64
CA GLU A 319 1.10 25.45 0.56
C GLU A 319 2.57 25.89 0.56
N LEU A 320 3.09 26.21 1.74
CA LEU A 320 4.47 26.64 1.96
C LEU A 320 5.08 25.78 3.08
N GLU A 321 6.20 25.12 2.83
CA GLU A 321 6.85 24.19 3.76
C GLU A 321 8.25 24.66 4.14
N TRP A 322 8.57 24.70 5.43
CA TRP A 322 9.88 25.09 5.95
C TRP A 322 10.77 23.85 5.92
N ARG A 323 11.94 23.95 5.29
CA ARG A 323 12.90 22.86 5.22
C ARG A 323 14.30 23.35 5.51
N ARG A 324 15.09 22.47 6.09
CA ARG A 324 16.49 22.73 6.46
C ARG A 324 17.35 21.63 5.86
N LEU A 325 18.41 21.99 5.15
CA LEU A 325 19.45 21.08 4.68
C LEU A 325 20.82 21.74 4.85
N ASP A 326 21.84 20.97 5.23
CA ASP A 326 23.21 21.48 5.43
C ASP A 326 23.27 22.75 6.29
N GLY A 327 22.49 22.76 7.38
CA GLY A 327 22.41 23.88 8.32
C GLY A 327 21.68 25.13 7.82
N ARG A 328 21.14 25.12 6.59
CA ARG A 328 20.44 26.25 5.98
C ARG A 328 18.94 25.98 5.90
N THR A 329 18.15 26.85 6.54
CA THR A 329 16.69 26.81 6.46
C THR A 329 16.21 27.65 5.27
N TYR A 330 15.24 27.13 4.52
CA TYR A 330 14.64 27.72 3.34
C TYR A 330 13.16 27.34 3.25
N LEU A 331 12.42 28.00 2.36
CA LEU A 331 11.01 27.72 2.13
C LEU A 331 10.83 26.94 0.81
N VAL A 332 9.91 25.98 0.79
CA VAL A 332 9.43 25.31 -0.43
C VAL A 332 7.96 25.67 -0.61
N ALA A 333 7.66 26.44 -1.63
CA ALA A 333 6.29 26.70 -2.07
C ALA A 333 5.80 25.58 -2.98
N ARG A 334 4.51 25.27 -2.94
CA ARG A 334 3.81 24.38 -3.88
C ARG A 334 2.52 25.03 -4.36
N ASP A 335 2.17 24.79 -5.62
CA ASP A 335 0.86 25.13 -6.19
C ASP A 335 -0.12 23.95 -6.14
N ALA A 336 -1.32 24.14 -6.69
CA ALA A 336 -2.39 23.13 -6.76
C ALA A 336 -2.04 21.92 -7.66
N SER A 337 -1.10 22.05 -8.60
CA SER A 337 -0.64 20.95 -9.45
C SER A 337 0.45 20.10 -8.78
N GLY A 338 1.15 20.68 -7.80
CA GLY A 338 2.28 20.09 -7.10
C GLY A 338 3.65 20.64 -7.53
N ASP A 339 3.67 21.53 -8.52
CA ASP A 339 4.86 22.26 -8.98
C ASP A 339 5.41 23.13 -7.84
N SER A 340 6.74 23.26 -7.74
CA SER A 340 7.37 23.93 -6.60
C SER A 340 8.41 24.97 -6.97
N ARG A 341 8.65 25.89 -6.03
CA ARG A 341 9.79 26.81 -6.01
C ARG A 341 10.40 26.83 -4.62
N LEU A 342 11.72 26.95 -4.56
CA LEU A 342 12.44 27.13 -3.31
C LEU A 342 12.79 28.62 -3.15
N LEU A 343 12.77 29.12 -1.92
CA LEU A 343 13.13 30.48 -1.58
C LEU A 343 14.16 30.47 -0.45
N LEU A 344 15.38 30.90 -0.79
CA LEU A 344 16.56 30.94 0.09
C LEU A 344 16.98 32.40 0.30
N GLY A 345 16.64 32.97 1.47
CA GLY A 345 16.61 34.42 1.62
C GLY A 345 15.57 35.01 0.65
N GLU A 346 15.94 36.04 -0.12
CA GLU A 346 15.11 36.52 -1.24
C GLU A 346 15.39 35.79 -2.59
N THR A 347 16.27 34.77 -2.61
CA THR A 347 16.64 34.09 -3.86
C THR A 347 15.64 32.98 -4.22
N LEU A 348 14.88 33.18 -5.30
CA LEU A 348 14.04 32.15 -5.90
C LEU A 348 14.89 31.14 -6.68
N LEU A 349 14.66 29.85 -6.44
CA LEU A 349 15.26 28.72 -7.15
C LEU A 349 14.17 27.77 -7.64
N ARG A 350 14.37 27.17 -8.81
CA ARG A 350 13.51 26.06 -9.29
C ARG A 350 13.95 24.70 -8.75
N GLN A 351 15.27 24.53 -8.55
CA GLN A 351 15.90 23.30 -8.09
C GLN A 351 17.17 23.62 -7.29
N LEU A 352 17.52 22.78 -6.32
CA LEU A 352 18.79 22.83 -5.59
C LEU A 352 19.96 22.37 -6.47
N PRO A 353 21.14 23.01 -6.39
CA PRO A 353 22.35 22.54 -7.07
C PRO A 353 22.74 21.12 -6.67
N ARG A 354 23.25 20.33 -7.62
CA ARG A 354 23.71 18.95 -7.41
C ARG A 354 24.65 18.82 -6.21
N GLU A 355 25.65 19.69 -6.11
CA GLU A 355 26.66 19.56 -5.06
C GLU A 355 26.07 19.81 -3.66
N GLN A 356 25.16 20.77 -3.49
CA GLN A 356 24.46 20.99 -2.22
C GLN A 356 23.67 19.75 -1.77
N LEU A 357 23.03 19.03 -2.71
CA LEU A 357 22.37 17.74 -2.41
C LEU A 357 23.37 16.63 -2.05
N LEU A 358 24.60 16.68 -2.57
CA LEU A 358 25.66 15.71 -2.23
C LEU A 358 26.33 16.03 -0.90
N ASP A 359 26.54 17.31 -0.56
CA ASP A 359 27.01 17.74 0.76
C ASP A 359 26.01 17.34 1.83
N THR A 360 24.73 17.64 1.61
CA THR A 360 23.59 17.15 2.39
C THR A 360 23.61 15.62 2.58
N ALA A 361 23.93 14.86 1.53
CA ALA A 361 24.01 13.40 1.60
C ALA A 361 25.25 12.90 2.37
N ARG A 362 26.39 13.59 2.28
CA ARG A 362 27.61 13.27 3.04
C ARG A 362 27.36 13.34 4.55
N LEU A 363 26.50 14.26 5.03
CA LEU A 363 26.11 14.35 6.44
C LEU A 363 25.49 13.05 7.01
N MET A 364 24.85 12.22 6.17
CA MET A 364 24.25 10.95 6.59
C MET A 364 25.30 9.87 6.94
N ALA A 365 26.51 9.96 6.36
CA ALA A 365 27.63 9.05 6.61
C ALA A 365 28.97 9.66 6.11
N PRO A 366 29.61 10.55 6.91
CA PRO A 366 30.77 11.34 6.46
C PRO A 366 31.95 10.50 5.94
N ASP A 367 32.25 9.38 6.60
CA ASP A 367 33.37 8.49 6.26
C ASP A 367 33.03 7.45 5.17
N THR A 368 31.85 7.52 4.56
CA THR A 368 31.38 6.53 3.56
C THR A 368 31.49 7.09 2.15
N ALA A 369 32.22 6.38 1.28
CA ALA A 369 32.28 6.69 -0.14
C ALA A 369 30.88 6.61 -0.77
N LEU A 370 30.54 7.59 -1.61
CA LEU A 370 29.28 7.63 -2.34
C LEU A 370 29.49 7.87 -3.83
N GLN A 371 28.56 7.36 -4.63
CA GLN A 371 28.41 7.66 -6.06
C GLN A 371 27.05 8.32 -6.28
N SER A 372 26.91 9.15 -7.31
CA SER A 372 25.63 9.75 -7.64
C SER A 372 25.41 9.94 -9.13
N ASP A 373 24.14 9.82 -9.53
CA ASP A 373 23.67 9.90 -10.90
C ASP A 373 22.29 10.56 -10.94
N TRP A 374 22.04 11.40 -11.96
CA TRP A 374 20.72 11.94 -12.23
C TRP A 374 19.84 10.89 -12.90
N LEU A 375 18.61 10.76 -12.42
CA LEU A 375 17.56 9.98 -13.07
C LEU A 375 16.53 10.94 -13.66
N GLU A 376 16.59 11.11 -14.97
CA GLU A 376 15.59 11.85 -15.78
C GLU A 376 14.40 10.97 -16.18
N ARG A 377 14.50 9.65 -16.00
CA ARG A 377 13.48 8.65 -16.32
C ARG A 377 13.44 7.56 -15.24
N PHE A 378 12.29 6.91 -15.12
CA PHE A 378 12.11 5.77 -14.23
C PHE A 378 13.02 4.59 -14.61
N ASP A 379 13.40 3.81 -13.60
CA ASP A 379 14.21 2.59 -13.76
C ASP A 379 13.61 1.41 -12.97
N SER A 380 14.36 0.31 -12.83
CA SER A 380 13.88 -0.85 -12.07
C SER A 380 13.58 -0.54 -10.60
N TYR A 381 14.22 0.44 -9.96
CA TYR A 381 14.07 0.70 -8.53
C TYR A 381 13.35 2.01 -8.20
N TYR A 382 13.31 2.96 -9.13
CA TYR A 382 12.59 4.22 -9.00
C TYR A 382 11.55 4.35 -10.11
N PHE A 383 10.27 4.12 -9.79
CA PHE A 383 9.15 4.16 -10.73
C PHE A 383 7.86 4.64 -10.06
N ALA A 384 7.05 5.40 -10.80
CA ALA A 384 5.70 5.79 -10.40
C ALA A 384 4.69 4.63 -10.52
N ARG A 385 3.53 4.80 -9.89
CA ARG A 385 2.42 3.83 -9.88
C ARG A 385 1.07 4.56 -9.89
N ASP A 386 0.11 4.00 -10.60
CA ASP A 386 -1.23 4.55 -10.77
C ASP A 386 -1.97 4.69 -9.43
N ALA A 387 -2.90 5.65 -9.33
CA ALA A 387 -3.56 6.03 -8.08
C ALA A 387 -4.19 4.84 -7.33
N GLN A 388 -4.87 3.92 -8.03
CA GLN A 388 -5.48 2.73 -7.43
C GLN A 388 -4.47 1.72 -6.86
N SER A 389 -3.19 1.82 -7.22
CA SER A 389 -2.15 0.91 -6.74
C SER A 389 -1.78 1.18 -5.27
N MET A 390 -1.42 0.13 -4.52
CA MET A 390 -0.96 0.23 -3.12
C MET A 390 0.20 1.22 -2.92
N TYR A 391 1.01 1.46 -3.96
CA TYR A 391 2.12 2.42 -3.94
C TYR A 391 1.81 3.78 -4.57
N GLY A 392 0.66 3.96 -5.23
CA GLY A 392 0.34 5.15 -6.03
C GLY A 392 0.06 6.45 -5.24
N SER A 393 0.31 6.47 -3.94
CA SER A 393 0.37 7.71 -3.14
C SER A 393 1.81 8.15 -2.83
N GLN A 394 2.82 7.39 -3.29
CA GLN A 394 4.23 7.77 -3.18
C GLN A 394 4.60 8.65 -4.37
N SER A 395 4.93 9.92 -4.11
CA SER A 395 5.44 10.80 -5.16
C SER A 395 6.79 10.32 -5.69
N ARG A 396 6.98 10.42 -7.00
CA ARG A 396 8.17 9.95 -7.74
C ARG A 396 8.60 11.02 -8.75
N PRO A 397 8.97 12.23 -8.30
CA PRO A 397 9.36 13.32 -9.20
C PRO A 397 10.58 12.95 -10.05
N LEU A 398 10.69 13.61 -11.21
CA LEU A 398 11.83 13.54 -12.11
C LEU A 398 12.17 14.97 -12.57
N PRO A 399 13.46 15.34 -12.73
CA PRO A 399 14.63 14.55 -12.42
C PRO A 399 14.83 14.35 -10.91
N VAL A 400 15.44 13.23 -10.52
CA VAL A 400 15.80 12.95 -9.12
C VAL A 400 17.29 12.60 -9.01
N LEU A 401 17.97 13.08 -7.97
CA LEU A 401 19.36 12.72 -7.73
C LEU A 401 19.41 11.40 -6.97
N ARG A 402 19.89 10.34 -7.62
CA ARG A 402 20.19 9.09 -6.93
C ARG A 402 21.59 9.17 -6.32
N VAL A 403 21.68 8.91 -5.02
CA VAL A 403 22.93 8.75 -4.27
C VAL A 403 23.04 7.28 -3.83
N ARG A 404 24.23 6.70 -4.00
CA ARG A 404 24.52 5.28 -3.73
C ARG A 404 25.72 5.21 -2.80
N PHE A 405 25.49 4.90 -1.54
CA PHE A 405 26.51 4.77 -0.50
C PHE A 405 27.16 3.38 -0.56
N ASP A 406 28.45 3.29 -0.25
CA ASP A 406 29.17 2.03 -0.05
C ASP A 406 29.16 1.59 1.42
N ASP A 407 28.03 1.81 2.11
CA ASP A 407 27.78 1.27 3.45
C ASP A 407 27.52 -0.25 3.41
N PRO A 408 27.59 -0.97 4.54
CA PRO A 408 27.46 -2.43 4.56
C PRO A 408 26.14 -3.00 4.02
N GLU A 409 25.05 -2.23 3.99
CA GLU A 409 23.75 -2.65 3.41
C GLU A 409 23.53 -2.01 2.00
N ARG A 410 24.54 -1.31 1.47
CA ARG A 410 24.61 -0.65 0.15
C ARG A 410 23.38 0.22 -0.12
N THR A 411 23.13 1.17 0.76
CA THR A 411 21.97 2.03 0.78
C THR A 411 21.94 2.96 -0.42
N TRP A 412 20.80 3.02 -1.10
CA TRP A 412 20.52 4.01 -2.13
C TRP A 412 19.50 5.01 -1.59
N VAL A 413 19.74 6.28 -1.85
CA VAL A 413 18.93 7.43 -1.44
C VAL A 413 18.55 8.20 -2.71
N TYR A 414 17.34 8.77 -2.72
CA TYR A 414 16.82 9.55 -3.85
C TYR A 414 16.39 10.91 -3.33
N LEU A 415 17.05 11.96 -3.81
CA LEU A 415 16.83 13.35 -3.39
C LEU A 415 16.12 14.12 -4.49
N ASP A 416 14.94 14.66 -4.19
CA ASP A 416 14.21 15.56 -5.07
C ASP A 416 14.87 16.95 -5.09
N PRO A 417 15.38 17.43 -6.24
CA PRO A 417 15.99 18.76 -6.31
C PRO A 417 14.98 19.90 -6.17
N ALA A 418 13.69 19.68 -6.45
CA ALA A 418 12.67 20.72 -6.44
C ALA A 418 12.14 21.05 -5.02
N SER A 419 12.49 20.23 -4.01
CA SER A 419 12.12 20.46 -2.60
C SER A 419 13.11 19.94 -1.55
N GLY A 420 14.25 19.39 -1.96
CA GLY A 420 15.27 18.83 -1.07
C GLY A 420 14.89 17.51 -0.37
N GLU A 421 13.77 16.89 -0.76
CA GLU A 421 13.21 15.75 -0.04
C GLU A 421 13.93 14.43 -0.31
N MET A 422 14.12 13.62 0.73
CA MET A 422 14.44 12.19 0.57
C MET A 422 13.18 11.40 0.15
N VAL A 423 12.78 11.52 -1.12
CA VAL A 423 11.59 10.87 -1.68
C VAL A 423 11.66 9.34 -1.68
N ALA A 424 12.85 8.74 -1.62
CA ALA A 424 13.02 7.31 -1.37
C ALA A 424 14.38 6.96 -0.73
N ARG A 425 14.40 5.84 0.02
CA ARG A 425 15.61 5.17 0.53
C ARG A 425 15.42 3.66 0.40
N HIS A 426 16.38 2.97 -0.22
CA HIS A 426 16.34 1.53 -0.50
C HIS A 426 17.72 0.88 -0.26
N ASP A 427 17.82 0.02 0.74
CA ASP A 427 19.00 -0.85 0.94
C ASP A 427 18.93 -2.14 0.14
N GLN A 428 19.96 -2.99 0.24
CA GLN A 428 20.03 -4.26 -0.49
C GLN A 428 18.84 -5.19 -0.16
N ARG A 429 18.31 -5.18 1.06
CA ARG A 429 17.18 -6.03 1.49
C ARG A 429 15.87 -5.55 0.90
N GLN A 430 15.66 -4.25 0.88
CA GLN A 430 14.50 -3.64 0.25
C GLN A 430 14.54 -3.77 -1.28
N ARG A 431 15.72 -3.64 -1.89
CA ARG A 431 15.92 -3.92 -3.32
C ARG A 431 15.60 -5.39 -3.65
N VAL A 432 16.00 -6.36 -2.82
CA VAL A 432 15.57 -7.76 -2.96
C VAL A 432 14.06 -7.91 -2.78
N GLY A 433 13.47 -7.28 -1.76
CA GLY A 433 12.02 -7.29 -1.50
C GLY A 433 11.19 -6.78 -2.68
N ARG A 434 11.65 -5.75 -3.39
CA ARG A 434 11.08 -5.26 -4.65
C ARG A 434 11.03 -6.36 -5.73
N TRP A 435 12.06 -7.21 -5.86
CA TRP A 435 11.98 -8.33 -6.81
C TRP A 435 11.02 -9.41 -6.31
N LEU A 436 11.10 -9.74 -5.02
CA LEU A 436 10.27 -10.79 -4.41
C LEU A 436 8.77 -10.46 -4.37
N PHE A 437 8.38 -9.19 -4.32
CA PHE A 437 6.98 -8.74 -4.36
C PHE A 437 6.64 -7.95 -5.64
N ASN A 438 7.11 -6.72 -5.81
CA ASN A 438 6.69 -5.83 -6.91
C ASN A 438 6.85 -6.47 -8.32
N LEU A 439 7.93 -7.19 -8.61
CA LEU A 439 8.00 -7.95 -9.86
C LEU A 439 7.05 -9.15 -9.84
N LEU A 440 7.28 -10.10 -8.94
CA LEU A 440 6.66 -11.43 -9.01
C LEU A 440 5.13 -11.43 -8.75
N HIS A 441 4.63 -10.40 -8.07
CA HIS A 441 3.21 -10.22 -7.75
C HIS A 441 2.53 -9.20 -8.66
N SER A 442 3.13 -8.02 -8.80
CA SER A 442 2.49 -6.85 -9.45
C SER A 442 2.95 -6.63 -10.90
N TRP A 443 3.94 -7.40 -11.36
CA TRP A 443 4.58 -7.30 -12.68
C TRP A 443 5.14 -5.90 -12.96
N ASP A 444 5.71 -5.29 -11.92
CA ASP A 444 6.34 -3.97 -11.96
C ASP A 444 7.73 -4.04 -12.61
N TRP A 445 7.77 -4.31 -13.92
CA TRP A 445 8.97 -4.29 -14.75
C TRP A 445 8.87 -3.10 -15.72
N PRO A 446 9.89 -2.23 -15.89
CA PRO A 446 9.73 -1.01 -16.68
C PRO A 446 9.13 -1.21 -18.10
N PRO A 447 9.53 -2.23 -18.89
CA PRO A 447 8.90 -2.51 -20.20
C PRO A 447 7.41 -2.89 -20.16
N LEU A 448 6.87 -3.22 -18.98
CA LEU A 448 5.45 -3.48 -18.73
C LEU A 448 4.75 -2.28 -18.07
N LEU A 449 5.46 -1.47 -17.29
CA LEU A 449 4.95 -0.19 -16.77
C LEU A 449 4.74 0.81 -17.91
N GLU A 450 5.63 0.82 -18.91
CA GLU A 450 5.49 1.54 -20.19
C GLU A 450 4.32 1.02 -21.06
N ARG A 451 3.74 -0.15 -20.73
CA ARG A 451 2.74 -0.85 -21.53
C ARG A 451 1.59 -1.35 -20.63
N PRO A 452 0.86 -0.46 -19.93
CA PRO A 452 -0.08 -0.84 -18.88
C PRO A 452 -1.12 -1.87 -19.34
N LEU A 453 -1.72 -1.68 -20.52
CA LEU A 453 -2.70 -2.63 -21.09
C LEU A 453 -2.11 -4.05 -21.30
N LEU A 454 -0.84 -4.17 -21.67
CA LEU A 454 -0.17 -5.47 -21.80
C LEU A 454 0.09 -6.09 -20.42
N ARG A 455 0.53 -5.27 -19.45
CA ARG A 455 0.74 -5.71 -18.07
C ARG A 455 -0.56 -6.22 -17.45
N GLU A 456 -1.66 -5.49 -17.62
CA GLU A 456 -2.99 -5.88 -17.15
C GLU A 456 -3.49 -7.15 -17.84
N ALA A 457 -3.40 -7.24 -19.17
CA ALA A 457 -3.82 -8.42 -19.92
C ALA A 457 -3.05 -9.69 -19.49
N LEU A 458 -1.74 -9.57 -19.23
CA LEU A 458 -0.93 -10.66 -18.68
C LEU A 458 -1.38 -11.05 -17.26
N ILE A 459 -1.53 -10.07 -16.35
CA ILE A 459 -2.03 -10.30 -14.98
C ILE A 459 -3.39 -11.01 -15.03
N ILE A 460 -4.34 -10.54 -15.83
CA ILE A 460 -5.67 -11.16 -15.96
C ILE A 460 -5.58 -12.58 -16.53
N ALA A 461 -4.79 -12.81 -17.59
CA ALA A 461 -4.62 -14.14 -18.18
C ALA A 461 -4.02 -15.14 -17.17
N PHE A 462 -3.04 -14.71 -16.37
CA PHE A 462 -2.46 -15.53 -15.30
C PHE A 462 -3.42 -15.74 -14.12
N SER A 463 -4.21 -14.73 -13.74
CA SER A 463 -5.26 -14.85 -12.72
C SER A 463 -6.35 -15.84 -13.14
N LEU A 464 -6.77 -15.81 -14.41
CA LEU A 464 -7.69 -16.80 -14.97
C LEU A 464 -7.08 -18.21 -14.96
N GLY A 465 -5.79 -18.34 -15.29
CA GLY A 465 -5.06 -19.61 -15.19
C GLY A 465 -5.04 -20.18 -13.77
N GLY A 466 -4.72 -19.35 -12.77
CA GLY A 466 -4.80 -19.70 -11.35
C GLY A 466 -6.21 -20.06 -10.90
N LEU A 467 -7.20 -19.25 -11.30
CA LEU A 467 -8.61 -19.45 -11.00
C LEU A 467 -9.13 -20.79 -11.56
N VAL A 468 -8.69 -21.22 -12.74
CA VAL A 468 -9.02 -22.56 -13.29
C VAL A 468 -8.49 -23.68 -12.38
N VAL A 469 -7.27 -23.57 -11.84
CA VAL A 469 -6.72 -24.54 -10.88
C VAL A 469 -7.53 -24.55 -9.58
N CYS A 470 -7.84 -23.36 -9.05
CA CYS A 470 -8.51 -23.20 -7.76
C CYS A 470 -9.99 -23.59 -7.81
N LEU A 471 -10.78 -23.12 -8.79
CA LEU A 471 -12.18 -23.51 -8.95
C LEU A 471 -12.32 -25.03 -9.20
N SER A 472 -11.45 -25.61 -10.04
CA SER A 472 -11.49 -27.05 -10.27
C SER A 472 -11.15 -27.85 -9.01
N GLY A 473 -10.17 -27.41 -8.21
CA GLY A 473 -9.86 -27.99 -6.90
C GLY A 473 -11.04 -27.91 -5.93
N THR A 474 -11.68 -26.74 -5.84
CA THR A 474 -12.88 -26.49 -5.00
C THR A 474 -14.04 -27.38 -5.39
N VAL A 475 -14.36 -27.51 -6.69
CA VAL A 475 -15.44 -28.38 -7.17
C VAL A 475 -15.13 -29.86 -6.86
N LEU A 476 -13.88 -30.30 -6.95
CA LEU A 476 -13.46 -31.65 -6.58
C LEU A 476 -13.57 -31.89 -5.07
N GLY A 477 -13.18 -30.91 -4.24
CA GLY A 477 -13.34 -30.93 -2.79
C GLY A 477 -14.82 -31.00 -2.35
N TRP A 478 -15.66 -30.12 -2.89
CA TRP A 478 -17.11 -30.10 -2.66
C TRP A 478 -17.78 -31.43 -3.04
N ARG A 479 -17.47 -31.96 -4.23
CA ARG A 479 -17.97 -33.27 -4.69
C ARG A 479 -17.52 -34.42 -3.79
N ARG A 480 -16.34 -34.30 -3.16
CA ARG A 480 -15.85 -35.27 -2.17
C ARG A 480 -16.63 -35.16 -0.85
N LEU A 481 -16.78 -33.96 -0.29
CA LEU A 481 -17.51 -33.74 0.96
C LEU A 481 -18.97 -34.19 0.88
N ARG A 482 -19.69 -33.86 -0.22
CA ARG A 482 -21.07 -34.34 -0.42
C ARG A 482 -21.17 -35.87 -0.45
N ARG A 483 -20.20 -36.57 -1.09
CA ARG A 483 -20.17 -38.05 -1.14
C ARG A 483 -19.86 -38.68 0.23
N SER A 484 -19.09 -38.02 1.08
CA SER A 484 -18.83 -38.47 2.46
C SER A 484 -20.01 -38.21 3.42
N ARG A 485 -20.98 -37.36 3.05
CA ARG A 485 -22.19 -37.09 3.86
C ARG A 485 -23.39 -37.97 3.52
N VAL A 486 -23.30 -38.84 2.50
CA VAL A 486 -24.35 -39.85 2.22
C VAL A 486 -24.02 -41.11 3.03
N PRO A 487 -24.86 -41.52 4.00
CA PRO A 487 -24.66 -42.78 4.70
C PRO A 487 -24.75 -43.94 3.71
N ASN A 488 -23.73 -44.81 3.69
CA ASN A 488 -23.75 -45.98 2.83
C ASN A 488 -24.78 -46.99 3.36
N ARG A 489 -26.01 -47.00 2.82
CA ARG A 489 -27.10 -47.97 3.11
C ARG A 489 -26.78 -49.39 2.60
N ARG A 490 -25.56 -49.87 2.86
CA ARG A 490 -25.04 -51.22 2.58
C ARG A 490 -24.11 -51.64 3.72
N ASN A 491 -24.69 -51.83 4.91
CA ASN A 491 -24.14 -52.64 6.00
C ASN A 491 -25.22 -52.92 7.09
N THR A 492 -26.42 -53.33 6.67
CA THR A 492 -27.54 -53.65 7.59
C THR A 492 -28.37 -54.85 7.12
N LEU A 493 -27.77 -55.72 6.31
CA LEU A 493 -28.29 -57.03 5.95
C LEU A 493 -27.11 -58.01 5.93
N LEU A 494 -27.00 -58.85 6.97
CA LEU A 494 -26.22 -60.11 7.11
C LEU A 494 -25.82 -60.40 8.58
N ARG A 495 -26.78 -60.37 9.53
CA ARG A 495 -26.60 -61.09 10.81
C ARG A 495 -27.89 -61.59 11.48
N THR A 496 -28.88 -61.99 10.71
CA THR A 496 -29.87 -62.99 11.16
C THR A 496 -29.32 -64.38 10.83
N LYS A 497 -28.48 -64.93 11.73
CA LYS A 497 -28.30 -66.39 11.78
C LYS A 497 -29.58 -66.96 12.37
N GLU A 498 -30.47 -67.51 11.54
CA GLU A 498 -31.45 -68.46 12.06
C GLU A 498 -30.70 -69.66 12.60
N GLY A 499 -30.78 -69.86 13.92
CA GLY A 499 -30.51 -71.17 14.51
C GLY A 499 -31.72 -72.04 14.23
N ARG A 500 -31.53 -73.15 13.52
CA ARG A 500 -32.59 -74.14 13.27
C ARG A 500 -32.08 -75.50 13.73
N CYS A 501 -32.45 -75.88 14.95
CA CYS A 501 -32.33 -77.25 15.42
C CYS A 501 -33.49 -78.10 14.87
N GLU A 502 -33.42 -79.42 15.02
CA GLU A 502 -34.29 -80.34 14.28
C GLU A 502 -35.65 -80.64 14.93
N ARG A 503 -36.58 -81.09 14.05
CA ARG A 503 -37.58 -82.17 14.25
C ARG A 503 -37.62 -82.81 15.65
N LEU A 504 -38.79 -83.04 16.26
CA LEU A 504 -39.95 -83.78 15.72
C LEU A 504 -41.20 -83.58 16.60
N LEU A 505 -42.39 -83.84 16.01
CA LEU A 505 -43.74 -83.96 16.62
C LEU A 505 -44.23 -82.71 17.38
#